data_AF-A0A5K3EVS8-F1
#
_entry.id   AF-A0A5K3EVS8-F1
#
_cell.length_a   1.000
_cell.length_b   1.000
_cell.length_c   1.000
_cell.angle_alpha   90.00
_cell.angle_beta   90.00
_cell.angle_gamma   90.00
#
_symmetry.space_group_name_H-M   'P 1'
#
loop_
_entity.id
_entity.type
_entity.pdbx_description
1 polymer ?
#
loop_
_entity_poly.entity_id
_entity_poly.type
_entity_poly.pdbx_seq_one_letter_code
_entity_poly.pdbx_strand_id
1 'polypeptide(L)'
;MSATGFDPWRTYYESPAEQAAIKQRAKYRDAMKEEYRKIKSNPFKPPQGVIHDPNMQRWFSARVTYAEYLKPSKRGTLITACVFGFFTLLYCGIAYRRDRKFDEIANGELDYRTRALMFNPR
;
A
#
# COMPACT_ATOMS: atom_id res chain seq x y z
N MET A 1 -6.50 -7.50 -13.58
CA MET A 1 -5.91 -8.84 -13.82
C MET A 1 -7.05 -9.77 -14.13
N SER A 2 -7.29 -10.09 -15.41
CA SER A 2 -8.17 -11.22 -15.71
C SER A 2 -7.45 -12.45 -15.19
N ALA A 3 -8.00 -13.09 -14.16
CA ALA A 3 -7.66 -14.47 -13.87
C ALA A 3 -8.11 -15.27 -15.09
N THR A 4 -7.22 -15.47 -16.06
CA THR A 4 -7.45 -16.47 -17.09
C THR A 4 -7.30 -17.80 -16.37
N GLY A 5 -8.42 -18.32 -15.87
CA GLY A 5 -8.53 -19.73 -15.48
C GLY A 5 -8.06 -20.61 -16.65
N PHE A 6 -7.76 -21.87 -16.34
CA PHE A 6 -7.43 -22.86 -17.36
C PHE A 6 -8.50 -22.84 -18.46
N ASP A 7 -8.12 -22.35 -19.65
CA ASP A 7 -8.95 -22.37 -20.85
C ASP A 7 -8.46 -23.53 -21.72
N PRO A 8 -9.20 -24.66 -21.75
CA PRO A 8 -8.78 -25.86 -22.48
C PRO A 8 -8.54 -25.61 -23.97
N TRP A 9 -9.12 -24.54 -24.53
CA TRP A 9 -9.08 -24.25 -25.96
C TRP A 9 -7.97 -23.27 -26.35
N ARG A 10 -7.41 -22.54 -25.38
CA ARG A 10 -6.27 -21.62 -25.59
C ARG A 10 -4.96 -22.15 -25.03
N THR A 11 -5.01 -23.00 -24.00
CA THR A 11 -3.80 -23.47 -23.30
C THR A 11 -2.91 -24.38 -24.16
N TYR A 12 -3.50 -25.11 -25.11
CA TYR A 12 -2.76 -26.08 -25.94
C TYR A 12 -2.42 -25.58 -27.36
N TYR A 13 -3.05 -24.49 -27.81
CA TYR A 13 -2.87 -23.94 -29.16
C TYR A 13 -2.28 -22.54 -29.09
N GLU A 14 -1.01 -22.45 -28.69
CA GLU A 14 -0.27 -21.18 -28.70
C GLU A 14 0.19 -20.85 -30.12
N SER A 15 -0.04 -19.61 -30.55
CA SER A 15 0.51 -19.11 -31.80
C SER A 15 2.05 -19.13 -31.77
N PRO A 16 2.75 -19.22 -32.92
CA PRO A 16 4.22 -19.20 -32.94
C PRO A 16 4.83 -17.98 -32.24
N ALA A 17 4.13 -16.84 -32.27
CA ALA A 17 4.54 -15.62 -31.59
C ALA A 17 4.43 -15.72 -30.06
N GLU A 18 3.36 -16.33 -29.55
CA GLU A 18 3.17 -16.57 -28.11
C GLU A 18 4.20 -17.58 -27.59
N GLN A 19 4.44 -18.66 -28.33
CA GLN A 19 5.49 -19.63 -27.99
C GLN A 19 6.87 -18.96 -27.92
N ALA A 20 7.19 -18.07 -28.87
CA ALA A 20 8.43 -17.32 -28.85
C ALA A 20 8.52 -16.40 -27.61
N ALA A 21 7.44 -15.70 -27.27
CA ALA A 21 7.37 -14.86 -26.07
C ALA A 21 7.52 -15.68 -24.77
N ILE A 22 6.92 -16.87 -24.70
CA ILE A 22 7.05 -17.78 -23.54
C ILE A 22 8.49 -18.28 -23.41
N LYS A 23 9.12 -18.69 -24.52
CA LYS A 23 10.53 -19.09 -24.54
C LYS A 23 11.45 -17.95 -24.10
N GLN A 24 11.18 -16.71 -24.54
CA GLN A 24 11.94 -15.54 -24.11
C GLN A 24 11.80 -15.27 -22.60
N ARG A 25 10.58 -15.35 -22.05
CA ARG A 25 10.34 -15.21 -20.61
C ARG A 25 11.01 -16.33 -19.80
N ALA A 26 10.95 -17.56 -20.28
CA ALA A 26 11.60 -18.71 -19.67
C ALA A 26 13.13 -18.52 -19.64
N LYS A 27 13.72 -18.11 -20.77
CA LYS A 27 15.16 -17.80 -20.87
C LYS A 27 15.59 -16.76 -19.83
N TYR A 28 14.84 -15.67 -19.68
CA TYR A 28 15.14 -14.63 -18.68
C TYR A 28 15.07 -15.17 -17.24
N ARG A 29 14.02 -15.94 -16.93
CA ARG A 29 13.85 -16.57 -15.62
C ARG A 29 14.97 -17.56 -15.30
N ASP A 30 15.39 -18.35 -16.27
CA ASP A 30 16.42 -19.36 -16.08
C ASP A 30 17.79 -18.71 -15.88
N ALA A 31 18.10 -17.63 -16.61
CA ALA A 31 19.29 -16.81 -16.37
C ALA A 31 19.34 -16.25 -14.92
N MET A 32 18.23 -15.70 -14.42
CA MET A 32 18.15 -15.21 -13.03
C MET A 32 18.32 -16.32 -12.00
N LYS A 33 17.76 -17.51 -12.25
CA LYS A 33 17.92 -18.67 -11.37
C LYS A 33 19.37 -19.16 -11.37
N GLU A 34 20.04 -19.16 -12.52
CA GLU A 34 21.45 -19.52 -12.63
C GLU A 34 22.34 -18.58 -11.82
N GLU A 35 22.13 -17.27 -11.91
CA GLU A 35 22.83 -16.27 -11.10
C GLU A 35 22.65 -16.54 -9.59
N TYR A 36 21.40 -16.73 -9.14
CA TYR A 36 21.11 -17.03 -7.75
C TYR A 36 21.76 -18.35 -7.28
N ARG A 37 21.71 -19.39 -8.12
CA ARG A 37 22.34 -20.69 -7.82
C ARG A 37 23.85 -20.53 -7.65
N LYS A 38 24.53 -19.82 -8.56
CA LYS A 38 25.98 -19.56 -8.47
C LYS A 38 26.37 -18.92 -7.14
N ILE A 39 25.60 -17.93 -6.67
CA ILE A 39 25.85 -17.26 -5.38
C ILE A 39 25.59 -18.22 -4.22
N LYS A 40 24.46 -18.93 -4.22
CA LYS A 40 24.03 -19.78 -3.11
C LYS A 40 24.89 -21.03 -2.94
N SER A 41 25.24 -21.70 -4.04
CA SER A 41 25.98 -22.96 -4.06
C SER A 41 27.50 -22.77 -3.95
N ASN A 42 28.01 -21.54 -3.92
CA ASN A 42 29.44 -21.29 -3.75
C ASN A 42 29.92 -21.77 -2.36
N PRO A 43 30.84 -22.75 -2.28
CA PRO A 43 31.38 -23.24 -1.01
C PRO A 43 32.30 -22.23 -0.31
N PHE A 44 32.87 -21.27 -1.05
CA PHE A 44 33.76 -20.22 -0.52
C PHE A 44 33.02 -18.89 -0.29
N LYS A 45 31.72 -18.92 -0.05
CA LYS A 45 30.97 -17.70 0.25
C LYS A 45 31.43 -17.15 1.62
N PRO A 46 31.75 -15.85 1.72
CA PRO A 46 31.95 -15.22 3.01
C PRO A 46 30.66 -15.34 3.85
N PRO A 47 30.72 -15.14 5.19
CA PRO A 47 29.53 -15.03 6.03
C PRO A 47 28.74 -13.76 5.65
N GLN A 48 28.07 -13.81 4.50
CA GLN A 48 27.11 -12.81 4.05
C GLN A 48 25.77 -13.15 4.70
N GLY A 49 25.07 -12.11 5.16
CA GLY A 49 23.69 -12.25 5.64
C GLY A 49 22.73 -12.56 4.49
N VAL A 50 21.78 -11.66 4.25
CA VAL A 50 20.80 -11.85 3.16
C VAL A 50 21.43 -11.52 1.81
N ILE A 51 21.21 -12.37 0.80
CA ILE A 51 21.64 -12.12 -0.58
C ILE A 51 20.93 -10.86 -1.10
N HIS A 52 21.71 -9.90 -1.61
CA HIS A 52 21.15 -8.70 -2.21
C HIS A 52 20.53 -8.99 -3.58
N ASP A 53 19.20 -8.86 -3.67
CA ASP A 53 18.48 -8.90 -4.94
C ASP A 53 18.23 -7.48 -5.47
N PRO A 54 18.79 -7.11 -6.64
CA PRO A 54 18.57 -5.79 -7.23
C PRO A 54 17.11 -5.53 -7.59
N ASN A 55 16.31 -6.55 -7.92
CA ASN A 55 14.89 -6.35 -8.24
C ASN A 55 14.09 -5.99 -7.00
N MET A 56 14.37 -6.66 -5.87
CA MET A 56 13.78 -6.33 -4.58
C MET A 56 14.15 -4.90 -4.16
N GLN A 57 15.41 -4.50 -4.31
CA GLN A 57 15.86 -3.13 -4.02
C GLN A 57 15.14 -2.11 -4.89
N ARG A 58 15.01 -2.35 -6.20
CA ARG A 58 14.26 -1.48 -7.12
C ARG A 58 12.78 -1.36 -6.74
N TRP A 59 12.17 -2.45 -6.27
CA TRP A 59 10.79 -2.42 -5.81
C TRP A 59 10.62 -1.54 -4.56
N PHE A 60 11.53 -1.66 -3.60
CA PHE A 60 11.53 -0.79 -2.43
C PHE A 60 11.79 0.66 -2.80
N SER A 61 12.80 0.93 -3.64
CA SER A 61 13.13 2.29 -4.06
C SER A 61 11.94 2.94 -4.76
N ALA A 62 11.26 2.23 -5.69
CA ALA A 62 10.10 2.75 -6.41
C ALA A 62 8.94 3.17 -5.49
N ARG A 63 8.77 2.54 -4.33
CA ARG A 63 7.74 2.92 -3.36
C ARG A 63 8.14 4.17 -2.57
N VAL A 64 9.41 4.29 -2.22
CA VAL A 64 9.93 5.43 -1.44
C VAL A 64 10.03 6.68 -2.31
N THR A 65 10.49 6.54 -3.55
CA THR A 65 10.66 7.67 -4.50
C THR A 65 9.36 8.02 -5.23
N TYR A 66 8.21 7.47 -4.83
CA TYR A 66 6.94 7.70 -5.53
C TYR A 66 6.55 9.18 -5.57
N ALA A 67 6.90 9.94 -4.52
CA ALA A 67 6.61 11.37 -4.44
C ALA A 67 7.23 12.18 -5.58
N GLU A 68 8.41 11.79 -6.08
CA GLU A 68 9.10 12.47 -7.19
C GLU A 68 8.34 12.33 -8.52
N TYR A 69 7.54 11.28 -8.66
CA TYR A 69 6.78 10.98 -9.87
C TYR A 69 5.31 11.45 -9.80
N LEU A 70 4.91 12.08 -8.70
CA LEU A 70 3.54 12.55 -8.53
C LEU A 70 3.27 13.72 -9.48
N LYS A 71 2.37 13.51 -10.44
CA LYS A 71 1.93 14.57 -11.37
C LYS A 71 0.58 15.14 -10.91
N PRO A 72 0.39 16.47 -10.98
CA PRO A 72 -0.91 17.07 -10.69
C PRO A 72 -1.93 16.52 -11.69
N SER A 73 -3.00 15.89 -11.18
CA SER A 73 -4.06 15.30 -12.00
C SER A 73 -5.42 15.64 -11.41
N LYS A 74 -6.44 15.77 -12.28
CA LYS A 74 -7.81 16.08 -11.83
C LYS A 74 -8.34 15.02 -10.86
N ARG A 75 -8.08 13.74 -11.15
CA ARG A 75 -8.46 12.61 -10.29
C ARG A 75 -7.73 12.64 -8.94
N GLY A 76 -6.41 12.85 -8.95
CA GLY A 76 -5.63 12.93 -7.72
C GLY A 76 -6.04 14.10 -6.83
N THR A 77 -6.35 15.25 -7.43
CA THR A 77 -6.84 16.44 -6.72
C THR A 77 -8.19 16.18 -6.07
N LEU A 78 -9.13 15.54 -6.78
CA LEU A 78 -10.45 15.17 -6.23
C LEU A 78 -10.31 14.24 -5.02
N ILE A 79 -9.50 13.18 -5.14
CA ILE A 79 -9.28 12.23 -4.04
C ILE A 79 -8.69 12.96 -2.83
N THR A 80 -7.70 13.81 -3.06
CA THR A 80 -7.05 14.60 -2.01
C THR A 80 -8.05 15.52 -1.31
N ALA A 81 -8.87 16.24 -2.07
CA ALA A 81 -9.93 17.09 -1.53
C ALA A 81 -10.97 16.31 -0.71
N CYS A 82 -11.38 15.12 -1.16
CA CYS A 82 -12.30 14.28 -0.41
C CYS A 82 -11.70 13.81 0.93
N VAL A 83 -10.42 13.38 0.92
CA VAL A 83 -9.74 12.91 2.14
C VAL A 83 -9.61 14.06 3.15
N PHE A 84 -9.06 15.21 2.74
CA PHE A 84 -8.93 16.36 3.63
C PHE A 84 -10.28 16.95 4.04
N GLY A 85 -11.26 16.97 3.14
CA GLY A 85 -12.62 17.39 3.42
C GLY A 85 -13.28 16.52 4.49
N PHE A 86 -13.14 15.20 4.40
CA PHE A 86 -13.64 14.28 5.42
C PHE A 86 -13.06 14.56 6.80
N PHE A 87 -11.73 14.70 6.92
CA PHE A 87 -11.09 15.00 8.20
C PHE A 87 -11.46 16.38 8.74
N THR A 88 -11.61 17.36 7.86
CA THR A 88 -12.06 18.70 8.25
C THR A 88 -13.47 18.66 8.81
N LEU A 89 -14.41 17.96 8.15
CA LEU A 89 -15.78 17.80 8.64
C LEU A 89 -15.82 17.05 9.98
N LEU A 90 -15.01 16.00 10.12
CA LEU A 90 -14.89 15.27 11.39
C LEU A 90 -14.42 16.18 12.53
N TYR A 91 -13.38 16.97 12.27
CA TYR A 91 -12.88 17.95 13.23
C TYR A 91 -13.94 18.98 13.61
N CYS A 92 -14.61 19.59 12.61
CA CYS A 92 -15.68 20.56 12.85
C CYS A 92 -16.85 19.96 13.65
N GLY A 93 -17.23 18.71 13.38
CA GLY A 93 -18.29 18.02 14.13
C GLY A 93 -17.91 17.79 15.60
N ILE A 94 -16.66 17.39 15.87
CA ILE A 94 -16.15 17.23 17.24
C ILE A 94 -16.06 18.59 17.94
N ALA A 95 -15.54 19.61 17.26
CA ALA A 95 -15.43 20.97 17.78
C ALA A 95 -16.81 21.55 18.11
N TYR A 96 -17.78 21.44 17.21
CA TYR A 96 -19.16 21.88 17.44
C TYR A 96 -19.78 21.21 18.67
N ARG A 97 -19.61 19.89 18.81
CA ARG A 97 -20.11 19.15 19.98
C ARG A 97 -19.43 19.62 21.27
N ARG A 98 -18.13 19.89 21.23
CA ARG A 98 -17.35 20.41 22.35
C ARG A 98 -17.84 21.80 22.76
N ASP A 99 -17.98 22.70 21.79
CA ASP A 99 -18.36 24.09 22.04
C ASP A 99 -19.77 24.16 22.61
N ARG A 100 -20.72 23.40 22.05
CA ARG A 100 -22.07 23.26 22.62
C ARG A 100 -22.04 22.77 24.07
N LYS A 101 -21.16 21.82 24.39
CA LYS A 101 -20.98 21.33 25.76
C LYS A 101 -20.39 22.39 26.68
N PHE A 102 -19.47 23.22 26.20
CA PHE A 102 -18.94 24.33 26.98
C PHE A 102 -19.99 25.42 27.24
N ASP A 103 -20.86 25.71 26.27
CA ASP A 103 -21.96 26.65 26.43
C ASP A 103 -22.97 26.15 27.49
N GLU A 104 -23.38 24.87 27.40
CA GLU A 104 -24.25 24.22 28.39
C GLU A 104 -23.63 24.27 29.82
N ILE A 105 -22.30 24.19 29.94
CA ILE A 105 -21.58 24.32 31.23
C ILE A 105 -21.59 25.78 31.71
N ALA A 106 -21.30 26.73 30.83
CA ALA A 106 -21.20 28.15 31.15
C ALA A 106 -22.55 28.73 31.60
N ASN A 107 -23.64 28.32 30.97
CA ASN A 107 -25.00 28.75 31.32
C ASN A 107 -25.55 28.07 32.60
N GLY A 108 -24.82 27.10 33.16
CA GLY A 108 -25.28 26.37 34.35
C GLY A 108 -26.33 25.29 34.07
N GLU A 109 -26.57 24.92 32.81
CA GLU A 109 -27.60 23.96 32.40
C GLU A 109 -27.24 22.50 32.76
N LEU A 110 -25.94 22.23 32.95
CA LEU A 110 -25.45 20.90 33.33
C LEU A 110 -25.10 20.84 34.83
N ASP A 111 -25.53 19.78 35.51
CA ASP A 111 -25.13 19.50 36.90
C ASP A 111 -23.65 19.10 37.03
N TYR A 112 -23.01 19.41 38.15
CA TYR A 112 -21.60 19.09 38.39
C TYR A 112 -21.29 17.59 38.30
N ARG A 113 -22.24 16.74 38.70
CA ARG A 113 -22.08 15.28 38.63
C ARG A 113 -21.98 14.77 37.18
N THR A 114 -22.64 15.43 36.22
CA THR A 114 -22.61 15.04 34.80
C THR A 114 -21.46 15.71 34.03
N ARG A 115 -20.87 16.78 34.58
CA ARG A 115 -19.67 17.46 34.03
C ARG A 115 -18.39 16.66 34.27
N ALA A 116 -18.28 15.99 35.41
CA ALA A 116 -17.09 15.22 35.75
C ALA A 116 -16.95 14.02 34.79
N LEU A 117 -15.76 13.85 34.20
CA LEU A 117 -15.38 12.60 33.54
C LEU A 117 -15.44 11.49 34.59
N MET A 118 -16.58 10.81 34.69
CA MET A 118 -16.65 9.60 35.51
C MET A 118 -15.75 8.57 34.86
N PHE A 119 -14.63 8.25 35.53
CA PHE A 119 -13.88 7.05 35.24
C PHE A 119 -14.82 5.87 35.47
N ASN A 120 -15.20 5.19 34.39
CA ASN A 120 -16.04 4.02 34.43
C ASN A 120 -15.13 2.78 34.37
N PRO A 121 -14.80 2.15 35.50
CA PRO A 121 -14.06 0.89 35.49
C PRO A 121 -15.01 -0.20 34.98
N ARG A 122 -14.95 -0.46 33.68
CA ARG A 122 -15.43 -1.71 33.10
C ARG A 122 -14.25 -2.59 32.76
#